data_AF-A0A363TSS3-F1
#
_entry.id   AF-A0A363TSS3-F1
#
_cell.length_a   1.000
_cell.length_b   1.000
_cell.length_c   1.000
_cell.angle_alpha   90.00
_cell.angle_beta   90.00
_cell.angle_gamma   90.00
#
_symmetry.space_group_name_H-M   'P 1'
#
loop_
_entity.id
_entity.type
_entity.pdbx_description
1 polymer ?
#
loop_
_entity_poly.entity_id
_entity_poly.type
_entity_poly.pdbx_seq_one_letter_code
_entity_poly.pdbx_strand_id
1 'polypeptide(L)'
;MASYRFGFFRHLLNSSGQPATCLQHVIEICRARYADRAVEAAKHRYARRFGVRDWQLYADSIELEMEAPRTNPDAANAPARHRAGGSNERHAAASIS
;
A
#
# COMPACT_ATOMS: atom_id res chain seq x y z
N MET A 1 -5.37 -9.42 -0.58
CA MET A 1 -5.80 -8.31 0.30
C MET A 1 -4.73 -7.24 0.24
N ALA A 2 -5.09 -5.98 0.43
CA ALA A 2 -4.13 -4.87 0.41
C ALA A 2 -3.53 -4.63 1.80
N SER A 3 -2.39 -3.96 1.83
CA SER A 3 -1.77 -3.46 3.05
C SER A 3 -1.89 -1.94 3.07
N TYR A 4 -2.33 -1.40 4.20
CA TYR A 4 -2.54 0.03 4.39
C TYR A 4 -1.63 0.50 5.52
N ARG A 5 -1.03 1.68 5.35
CA ARG A 5 -0.23 2.32 6.38
C ARG A 5 -0.85 3.68 6.70
N PHE A 6 -1.20 3.88 7.96
CA PHE A 6 -1.87 5.10 8.43
C PHE A 6 -1.00 5.86 9.41
N GLY A 7 -0.83 7.16 9.17
CA GLY A 7 -0.23 8.10 10.12
C GLY A 7 -1.32 8.73 10.99
N PHE A 8 -1.08 8.80 12.30
CA PHE A 8 -1.90 9.52 13.27
C PHE A 8 -1.18 10.79 13.69
N PHE A 9 -1.85 11.93 13.57
CA PHE A 9 -1.22 13.23 13.78
C PHE A 9 -1.91 14.01 14.89
N ARG A 10 -1.13 14.87 15.55
CA ARG A 10 -1.61 15.87 16.52
C ARG A 10 -1.29 17.25 15.99
N HIS A 11 -2.24 18.16 16.08
CA HIS A 11 -2.07 19.57 15.81
C HIS A 11 -1.70 20.28 17.12
N LEU A 12 -0.49 20.79 17.17
CA LEU A 12 0.06 21.51 18.31
C LEU A 12 0.46 22.92 17.87
N LEU A 13 0.58 23.82 18.84
CA LEU A 13 1.27 25.08 18.62
C LEU A 13 2.73 24.89 19.01
N ASN A 14 3.66 25.37 18.18
CA ASN A 14 5.05 25.46 18.57
C ASN A 14 5.24 26.56 19.64
N SER A 15 6.45 26.68 20.17
CA SER A 15 6.80 27.71 21.17
C SER A 15 6.57 29.15 20.68
N SER A 16 6.47 29.37 19.37
CA SER A 16 6.18 30.66 18.74
C SER A 16 4.68 30.87 18.48
N GLY A 17 3.82 29.96 18.92
CA GLY A 17 2.37 30.02 18.71
C GLY A 17 1.92 29.64 17.29
N GLN A 18 2.81 29.10 16.45
CA GLN A 18 2.46 28.70 15.10
C GLN A 18 1.93 27.25 15.07
N PRO A 19 0.89 26.95 14.29
CA PRO A 19 0.40 25.59 14.11
C PRO A 19 1.48 24.67 13.53
N ALA A 20 1.60 23.48 14.13
CA ALA A 20 2.48 22.42 13.70
C ALA A 20 1.72 21.09 13.76
N THR A 21 1.88 20.28 12.72
CA THR A 21 1.34 18.92 12.67
C THR A 21 2.44 17.95 13.06
N CYS A 22 2.23 17.19 14.13
CA CYS A 22 3.19 16.23 14.66
C CYS A 22 2.67 14.80 14.44
N LEU A 23 3.44 13.98 13.73
CA LEU A 23 3.17 12.54 13.62
C LEU A 23 3.34 11.89 15.00
N GLN A 24 2.26 11.32 15.54
CA GLN A 24 2.23 10.63 16.83
C GLN A 24 2.59 9.17 16.67
N HIS A 25 1.99 8.50 15.68
CA HIS A 25 2.23 7.08 15.45
C HIS A 25 1.84 6.64 14.05
N VAL A 26 2.42 5.52 13.63
CA VAL A 26 2.06 4.84 12.39
C VAL A 26 1.46 3.49 12.72
N ILE A 27 0.32 3.16 12.11
CA ILE A 27 -0.33 1.84 12.21
C ILE A 27 -0.39 1.20 10.84
N GLU A 28 0.17 0.00 10.75
CA GLU A 28 0.06 -0.84 9.56
C GLU A 28 -1.09 -1.84 9.71
N ILE A 29 -1.98 -1.84 8.72
CA ILE A 29 -3.08 -2.80 8.58
C ILE A 29 -2.78 -3.68 7.38
N CYS A 30 -2.22 -4.85 7.65
CA CYS A 30 -2.13 -5.90 6.66
C CYS A 30 -3.50 -6.54 6.46
N ARG A 31 -3.77 -6.98 5.23
CA ARG A 31 -4.89 -7.87 4.90
C ARG A 31 -6.28 -7.24 5.02
N ALA A 32 -6.44 -5.95 4.79
CA ALA A 32 -7.77 -5.35 4.65
C ALA A 32 -8.33 -5.54 3.23
N ARG A 33 -9.65 -5.73 3.13
CA ARG A 33 -10.36 -5.88 1.85
C ARG A 33 -10.71 -4.52 1.23
N TYR A 34 -10.92 -3.50 2.06
CA TYR A 34 -11.33 -2.15 1.69
C TYR A 34 -10.65 -1.13 2.60
N ALA A 35 -10.40 0.06 2.08
CA ALA A 35 -9.75 1.16 2.80
C ALA A 35 -10.53 1.57 4.06
N ASP A 36 -11.86 1.70 4.00
CA ASP A 36 -12.68 2.06 5.18
C ASP A 36 -12.52 1.07 6.33
N ARG A 37 -12.50 -0.23 6.01
CA ARG A 37 -12.24 -1.27 7.02
C ARG A 37 -10.84 -1.16 7.60
N ALA A 38 -9.86 -0.76 6.79
CA ALA A 38 -8.50 -0.55 7.24
C ALA A 38 -8.41 0.67 8.17
N VAL A 39 -9.14 1.75 7.87
CA VAL A 39 -9.25 2.95 8.73
C VAL A 39 -9.83 2.59 10.09
N GLU A 40 -10.98 1.89 10.14
CA GLU A 40 -11.59 1.50 11.42
C GLU A 40 -10.69 0.54 12.21
N ALA A 41 -10.02 -0.38 11.53
CA ALA A 41 -9.03 -1.25 12.17
C ALA A 41 -7.84 -0.46 12.73
N ALA A 42 -7.37 0.56 12.01
CA ALA A 42 -6.28 1.43 12.46
C ALA A 42 -6.68 2.24 13.70
N LYS A 43 -7.86 2.87 13.69
CA LYS A 43 -8.42 3.59 14.85
C LYS A 43 -8.48 2.71 16.09
N HIS A 44 -9.03 1.50 15.96
CA HIS A 44 -9.12 0.54 17.06
C HIS A 44 -7.75 0.09 17.58
N ARG A 45 -6.78 -0.16 16.69
CA ARG A 45 -5.41 -0.54 17.10
C ARG A 45 -4.70 0.59 17.81
N TYR A 46 -4.86 1.83 17.34
CA TYR A 46 -4.29 3.00 17.98
C TYR A 46 -4.88 3.20 19.37
N ALA A 47 -6.22 3.19 19.51
CA ALA A 47 -6.89 3.30 20.80
C ALA A 47 -6.41 2.22 21.81
N ARG A 48 -6.32 0.96 21.36
CA ARG A 48 -5.79 -0.15 22.16
C ARG A 48 -4.33 0.06 22.57
N ARG A 49 -3.49 0.62 21.69
CA ARG A 49 -2.07 0.87 21.99
C ARG A 49 -1.89 1.85 23.15
N PHE A 50 -2.76 2.86 23.25
CA PHE A 50 -2.73 3.85 24.33
C PHE A 50 -3.66 3.50 25.50
N GLY A 51 -4.30 2.33 25.50
CA GLY A 51 -5.20 1.89 26.57
C GLY A 51 -6.47 2.73 26.69
N VAL A 52 -6.87 3.41 25.63
CA VAL A 52 -8.06 4.26 25.59
C VAL A 52 -9.16 3.67 24.71
N ARG A 53 -10.39 4.09 24.95
CA ARG A 53 -11.54 3.71 24.11
C ARG A 53 -11.67 4.60 22.88
N ASP A 54 -11.30 5.86 23.01
CA ASP A 54 -11.34 6.85 21.95
C ASP A 54 -9.91 7.24 21.54
N TRP A 55 -9.59 7.02 20.26
CA TRP A 55 -8.27 7.32 19.71
C TRP A 55 -8.02 8.83 19.62
N GLN A 56 -9.09 9.65 19.57
CA GLN A 56 -8.98 11.10 19.40
C GLN A 56 -8.38 11.82 20.62
N LEU A 57 -8.24 11.11 21.74
CA LEU A 57 -7.56 11.64 22.93
C LEU A 57 -6.07 11.92 22.69
N TYR A 58 -5.43 11.15 21.80
CA TYR A 58 -3.99 11.21 21.54
C TYR A 58 -3.62 11.69 20.13
N ALA A 59 -4.59 11.78 19.22
CA ALA A 59 -4.40 12.27 17.86
C ALA A 59 -5.66 13.02 17.40
N ASP A 60 -5.49 13.96 16.48
CA ASP A 60 -6.58 14.78 15.95
C ASP A 60 -7.00 14.33 14.56
N SER A 61 -6.07 13.76 13.79
CA SER A 61 -6.33 13.25 12.43
C SER A 61 -5.64 11.92 12.17
N ILE A 62 -6.18 11.20 11.18
CA ILE A 62 -5.62 9.99 10.60
C ILE A 62 -5.52 10.17 9.09
N GLU A 63 -4.36 9.85 8.51
CA GLU A 63 -4.12 9.98 7.08
C GLU A 63 -3.53 8.67 6.52
N LEU A 64 -3.94 8.31 5.30
CA LEU A 64 -3.40 7.15 4.60
C LEU A 64 -2.07 7.53 3.94
N GLU A 65 -0.96 6.97 4.43
CA GLU A 65 0.38 7.21 3.86
C GLU A 65 0.62 6.34 2.62
N MET A 66 0.17 5.09 2.65
CA MET A 66 0.43 4.13 1.58
C MET A 66 -0.64 3.04 1.50
N GLU A 67 -1.12 2.77 0.30
CA GLU A 67 -1.88 1.56 -0.05
C GLU A 67 -1.01 0.68 -0.95
N ALA A 68 -0.59 -0.47 -0.43
CA ALA A 68 0.09 -1.48 -1.22
C ALA A 68 -0.96 -2.47 -1.77
N PRO A 69 -1.12 -2.58 -3.09
CA PRO A 69 -2.01 -3.55 -3.67
C PRO A 69 -1.52 -4.97 -3.36
N ARG A 70 -2.42 -5.93 -3.52
CA ARG A 70 -2.10 -7.35 -3.50
C ARG A 70 -1.05 -7.67 -4.59
N THR A 71 0.22 -7.61 -4.25
CA THR A 71 1.26 -8.19 -5.09
C THR A 71 1.11 -9.70 -4.97
N ASN A 72 0.52 -10.35 -5.99
CA ASN A 72 0.70 -11.78 -6.13
C ASN A 72 2.20 -11.98 -6.38
N PRO A 73 2.94 -12.67 -5.50
CA PRO A 73 4.38 -12.88 -5.71
C PRO A 73 4.68 -13.65 -7.01
N ASP A 74 3.67 -14.33 -7.56
CA ASP A 74 3.74 -15.06 -8.84
C ASP A 74 3.77 -14.16 -10.09
N ALA A 75 3.16 -12.95 -10.03
CA ALA A 75 3.11 -12.04 -11.18
C ALA A 75 4.43 -11.28 -11.39
N ALA A 76 5.28 -11.17 -10.36
CA ALA A 76 6.57 -10.52 -10.44
C ALA A 76 7.66 -11.38 -11.14
N ASN A 77 7.36 -12.66 -11.42
CA ASN A 77 8.25 -13.58 -12.14
C ASN A 77 7.71 -14.01 -13.52
N ALA A 78 6.79 -13.25 -14.11
CA ALA A 78 6.43 -13.48 -15.51
C ALA A 78 7.60 -13.01 -16.39
N PRO A 79 8.30 -13.90 -17.12
CA PRO A 79 9.37 -13.47 -18.00
C PRO A 79 8.78 -12.55 -19.07
N ALA A 80 9.41 -11.40 -19.26
CA ALA A 80 9.12 -10.49 -20.36
C ALA A 80 9.06 -11.33 -21.64
N ARG A 81 7.88 -11.43 -22.26
CA ARG A 81 7.71 -12.14 -23.54
C ARG A 81 8.65 -11.47 -24.54
N HIS A 82 9.80 -12.10 -24.78
CA HIS A 82 10.65 -11.78 -25.91
C HIS A 82 9.79 -11.87 -27.16
N ARG A 83 9.50 -10.72 -27.77
CA ARG A 83 8.92 -10.62 -29.10
C ARG A 83 9.98 -11.06 -30.10
N ALA A 84 10.20 -12.37 -30.20
CA ALA A 84 10.97 -12.97 -31.27
C ALA A 84 10.03 -13.13 -32.49
N GLY A 85 9.90 -12.06 -33.28
CA GLY A 85 9.38 -12.15 -34.63
C GLY A 85 10.44 -12.79 -35.52
N GLY A 86 10.49 -14.11 -35.56
CA GLY A 86 11.28 -14.87 -36.52
C GLY A 86 10.40 -15.28 -37.70
N SER A 87 10.36 -14.47 -38.74
CA SER A 87 9.88 -14.92 -40.06
C SER A 87 11.02 -15.68 -40.73
N ASN A 88 10.93 -17.00 -40.77
CA ASN A 88 11.74 -17.80 -41.69
C ASN A 88 10.79 -18.74 -42.43
N GLU A 89 10.26 -18.24 -43.54
CA GLU A 89 9.54 -19.05 -44.51
C GLU A 89 10.53 -20.04 -45.13
N ARG A 90 10.29 -21.33 -44.85
CA ARG A 90 10.87 -22.46 -45.59
C ARG A 90 9.76 -23.16 -46.36
N HIS A 91 10.20 -23.87 -47.39
CA HIS A 91 9.52 -24.86 -48.26
C HIS A 91 9.13 -24.30 -49.64
N ALA A 92 9.44 -24.95 -50.76
CA ALA A 92 9.84 -26.33 -51.07
C ALA A 92 10.62 -26.30 -52.41
N ALA A 93 11.76 -26.99 -52.59
CA ALA A 93 11.98 -28.43 -52.82
C ALA A 93 11.56 -28.98 -54.21
N ALA A 94 12.40 -29.91 -54.68
CA ALA A 94 12.30 -30.86 -55.80
C ALA A 94 12.74 -30.34 -57.19
N SER A 95 13.45 -31.08 -58.05
CA SER A 95 14.21 -32.34 -57.97
C SER A 95 15.07 -32.46 -59.24
N ILE A 96 16.03 -33.39 -59.16
CA ILE A 96 17.03 -33.87 -60.12
C ILE A 96 16.45 -34.42 -61.43
N SER A 97 17.07 -34.10 -62.58
CA SER A 97 17.65 -35.04 -63.58
C SER A 97 18.43 -34.28 -64.65
#